data_AF-A0A812QYC2-F1
#
_entry.id   AF-A0A812QYC2-F1
#
_cell.length_a   1.000
_cell.length_b   1.000
_cell.length_c   1.000
_cell.angle_alpha   90.00
_cell.angle_beta   90.00
_cell.angle_gamma   90.00
#
_symmetry.space_group_name_H-M   'P 1'
#
loop_
_entity.id
_entity.type
_entity.pdbx_description
1 polymer ?
#
loop_
_entity_poly.entity_id
_entity_poly.type
_entity_poly.pdbx_seq_one_letter_code
_entity_poly.pdbx_strand_id
1 'polypeptide(L)'
;HGRNNGKKLMAVRIVKHAFEIIHLLTDKNPIQVKPGTDPRTAVLAKTPLVSDPLVSCGDRAWIVVAEVGMAMSYEAVDVSPLRRVNQAIYLICTGARNSAFRNIKSISECLADEIMNAAAGP
;
A
#
# COMPACT_ATOMS: atom_id res chain seq x y z
N HIS A 1 18.12 -4.67 -3.41
CA HIS A 1 17.94 -5.38 -2.13
C HIS A 1 18.11 -6.91 -2.26
N GLY A 2 19.31 -7.42 -2.54
CA GLY A 2 19.49 -8.83 -2.95
C GLY A 2 19.46 -9.90 -1.84
N ARG A 3 19.80 -9.56 -0.59
CA ARG A 3 19.93 -10.53 0.53
C ARG A 3 18.63 -11.27 0.90
N ASN A 4 17.48 -10.73 0.52
CA ASN A 4 16.16 -11.27 0.83
C ASN A 4 15.48 -11.95 -0.37
N ASN A 5 16.18 -12.08 -1.51
CA ASN A 5 15.65 -12.75 -2.69
C ASN A 5 15.35 -14.23 -2.38
N GLY A 6 14.20 -14.73 -2.86
CA GLY A 6 13.79 -16.14 -2.72
C GLY A 6 13.24 -16.55 -1.34
N LYS A 7 13.30 -15.68 -0.32
CA LYS A 7 12.88 -16.01 1.06
C LYS A 7 11.38 -15.82 1.29
N LYS A 8 10.54 -16.52 0.51
CA LYS A 8 9.07 -16.40 0.58
C LYS A 8 8.51 -16.76 1.96
N LEU A 9 9.03 -17.82 2.61
CA LEU A 9 8.58 -18.24 3.94
C LEU A 9 8.78 -17.14 5.00
N MET A 10 9.88 -16.40 4.92
CA MET A 10 10.15 -15.28 5.81
C MET A 10 9.15 -14.14 5.56
N ALA A 11 8.86 -13.83 4.29
CA ALA A 11 7.88 -12.80 3.93
C ALA A 11 6.46 -13.15 4.44
N VAL A 12 6.02 -14.41 4.28
CA VAL A 12 4.71 -14.86 4.77
C VAL A 12 4.59 -14.71 6.29
N ARG A 13 5.65 -15.01 7.05
CA ARG A 13 5.68 -14.81 8.51
C ARG A 13 5.56 -13.35 8.90
N ILE A 14 6.26 -12.45 8.19
CA ILE A 14 6.18 -11.00 8.42
C ILE A 14 4.74 -10.50 8.22
N VAL A 15 4.10 -10.91 7.13
CA VAL A 15 2.71 -10.53 6.83
C VAL A 15 1.76 -11.07 7.90
N LYS A 16 1.95 -12.31 8.34
CA LYS A 16 1.15 -12.90 9.43
C LYS A 16 1.24 -12.06 10.71
N HIS A 17 2.44 -11.71 11.14
CA HIS A 17 2.63 -10.88 12.34
C HIS A 17 2.09 -9.46 12.18
N ALA A 18 2.24 -8.86 10.99
CA ALA A 18 1.67 -7.54 10.73
C ALA A 18 0.13 -7.55 10.83
N PHE A 19 -0.54 -8.60 10.32
CA PHE A 19 -1.99 -8.74 10.44
C PHE A 19 -2.45 -9.02 11.87
N GLU A 20 -1.67 -9.77 12.65
CA GLU A 20 -1.92 -9.94 14.09
C GLU A 20 -1.87 -8.59 14.82
N ILE A 21 -0.86 -7.76 14.55
CA ILE A 21 -0.71 -6.41 15.12
C ILE A 21 -1.91 -5.53 14.74
N ILE A 22 -2.30 -5.50 13.46
CA ILE A 22 -3.43 -4.69 13.01
C ILE A 22 -4.74 -5.15 13.66
N HIS A 23 -4.95 -6.46 13.78
CA HIS A 23 -6.14 -6.99 14.43
C HIS A 23 -6.21 -6.58 15.90
N LEU A 24 -5.09 -6.67 16.63
CA LEU A 24 -5.01 -6.25 18.04
C LEU A 24 -5.20 -4.74 18.24
N LEU A 25 -4.81 -3.91 17.26
CA LEU A 25 -4.91 -2.46 17.36
C LEU A 25 -6.29 -1.92 16.96
N THR A 26 -6.98 -2.60 16.04
CA THR A 26 -8.22 -2.07 15.43
C THR A 26 -9.46 -2.91 15.71
N ASP A 27 -9.32 -4.12 16.27
CA ASP A 27 -10.35 -5.14 16.46
C ASP A 27 -11.12 -5.50 15.17
N LYS A 28 -10.62 -5.06 14.01
CA LYS A 28 -11.23 -5.25 12.69
C LYS A 28 -10.51 -6.37 11.93
N ASN A 29 -11.16 -6.86 10.89
CA ASN A 29 -10.55 -7.84 10.00
C ASN A 29 -9.38 -7.19 9.24
N PRO A 30 -8.14 -7.69 9.37
CA PRO A 30 -6.95 -7.11 8.74
C PRO A 30 -6.97 -7.12 7.20
N ILE A 31 -7.85 -7.93 6.60
CA ILE A 31 -8.09 -7.94 5.14
C ILE A 31 -8.96 -6.75 4.69
N GLN A 32 -9.75 -6.18 5.61
CA GLN A 32 -10.73 -5.11 5.35
C GLN A 32 -10.34 -3.81 6.05
N VAL A 33 -9.04 -3.54 6.24
CA VAL A 33 -8.56 -2.40 7.02
C VAL A 33 -8.95 -1.10 6.31
N LYS A 34 -10.03 -0.51 6.80
CA LYS A 34 -10.35 0.92 6.79
C LYS A 34 -10.36 1.39 8.25
N PRO A 35 -9.34 2.14 8.71
CA PRO A 35 -9.40 2.87 9.96
C PRO A 35 -10.39 4.02 9.75
N GLY A 36 -11.49 4.02 10.50
CA GLY A 36 -12.55 5.02 10.38
C GLY A 36 -13.79 4.54 9.64
N THR A 37 -14.54 3.62 10.25
CA THR A 37 -16.00 3.58 10.09
C THR A 37 -16.56 2.75 11.22
N ASP A 38 -17.36 3.40 12.06
CA ASP A 38 -18.36 2.76 12.89
C ASP A 38 -19.29 1.90 12.01
N PRO A 39 -19.89 0.84 12.56
CA PRO A 39 -20.82 -0.01 11.81
C PRO A 39 -22.06 0.73 11.28
N ARG A 40 -22.31 1.98 11.71
CA ARG A 40 -23.48 2.80 11.33
C ARG A 40 -23.25 3.73 10.13
N THR A 41 -22.00 3.98 9.74
CA THR A 41 -21.66 4.87 8.61
C THR A 41 -21.13 4.09 7.40
N ALA A 42 -21.26 2.76 7.43
CA ALA A 42 -20.78 1.86 6.38
C ALA A 42 -21.66 1.82 5.12
N VAL A 43 -22.83 2.49 5.12
CA VAL A 43 -23.79 2.45 4.00
C VAL A 43 -23.42 3.44 2.88
N LEU A 44 -22.57 4.44 3.13
CA LEU A 44 -22.29 5.51 2.14
C LEU A 44 -20.86 5.53 1.57
N ALA A 45 -19.95 4.72 2.08
CA ALA A 45 -18.66 4.47 1.42
C ALA A 45 -18.76 3.15 0.66
N LYS A 46 -19.41 3.20 -0.52
CA LYS A 46 -19.50 2.11 -1.51
C LYS A 46 -18.36 1.10 -1.34
N THR A 47 -18.69 -0.11 -0.90
CA THR A 47 -17.77 -1.25 -0.94
C THR A 47 -17.16 -1.36 -2.33
N PRO A 48 -15.82 -1.52 -2.43
CA PRO A 48 -15.34 -2.88 -2.58
C PRO A 48 -14.17 -3.23 -1.64
N LEU A 49 -14.29 -4.40 -1.04
CA LEU A 49 -13.25 -5.43 -0.90
C LEU A 49 -11.82 -5.00 -1.27
N VAL A 50 -10.88 -4.95 -0.30
CA VAL A 50 -9.41 -4.97 -0.51
C VAL A 50 -8.83 -3.86 -1.41
N SER A 51 -9.66 -3.07 -2.09
CA SER A 51 -9.28 -2.10 -3.12
C SER A 51 -8.94 -0.74 -2.54
N ASP A 52 -9.50 -0.39 -1.39
CA ASP A 52 -9.52 1.02 -0.99
C ASP A 52 -8.19 1.56 -0.44
N PRO A 53 -7.32 0.81 0.26
CA PRO A 53 -5.96 1.31 0.54
C PRO A 53 -5.07 1.32 -0.72
N LEU A 54 -5.24 0.39 -1.68
CA LEU A 54 -4.46 0.37 -2.93
C LEU A 54 -4.88 1.50 -3.91
N VAL A 55 -6.14 1.91 -3.86
CA VAL A 55 -6.70 2.99 -4.71
C VAL A 55 -6.32 4.37 -4.16
N SER A 56 -6.16 4.52 -2.84
CA SER A 56 -5.71 5.77 -2.21
C SER A 56 -4.26 6.11 -2.57
N CYS A 57 -3.36 5.12 -2.56
CA CYS A 57 -1.93 5.32 -2.87
C CYS A 57 -1.62 5.34 -4.38
N GLY A 58 -2.56 4.92 -5.22
CA GLY A 58 -2.30 4.70 -6.64
C GLY A 58 -2.63 5.94 -7.48
N ASP A 59 -1.60 6.62 -7.98
CA ASP A 59 -1.76 7.75 -8.90
C ASP A 59 -2.64 7.37 -10.10
N ARG A 60 -3.70 8.16 -10.32
CA ARG A 60 -4.63 7.94 -11.43
C ARG A 60 -4.04 8.32 -12.79
N ALA A 61 -3.07 9.22 -12.79
CA ALA A 61 -2.34 9.68 -13.95
C ALA A 61 -0.84 9.57 -13.69
N TRP A 62 -0.08 9.27 -14.73
CA TRP A 62 1.38 9.29 -14.69
C TRP A 62 1.89 10.21 -15.80
N ILE A 63 2.95 10.95 -15.52
CA ILE A 63 3.58 11.82 -16.50
C ILE A 63 4.50 10.97 -17.37
N VAL A 64 4.20 10.92 -18.66
CA VAL A 64 5.02 10.25 -19.67
C VAL A 64 5.76 11.32 -20.45
N VAL A 65 7.03 11.04 -20.77
CA VAL A 65 7.79 11.87 -21.69
C VAL A 65 7.46 11.43 -23.10
N ALA A 66 6.88 12.33 -23.88
CA ALA A 66 6.60 12.14 -25.30
C ALA A 66 7.67 12.88 -26.11
N GLU A 67 8.43 12.11 -26.89
CA GLU A 67 9.48 12.61 -27.78
C GLU A 67 8.95 12.62 -29.22
N VAL A 68 8.93 13.80 -29.84
CA VAL A 68 8.62 13.95 -31.27
C VAL A 68 9.76 14.76 -31.90
N GLY A 69 10.63 14.07 -32.62
CA GLY A 69 11.86 14.68 -33.16
C GLY A 69 12.86 14.99 -32.04
N MET A 70 13.39 16.23 -31.99
CA MET A 70 14.31 16.69 -30.93
C MET A 70 13.60 17.40 -29.77
N ALA A 71 12.27 17.49 -29.80
CA ALA A 71 11.48 18.15 -28.76
C ALA A 71 10.94 17.14 -27.75
N MET A 72 11.19 17.42 -26.47
CA MET A 72 10.69 16.63 -25.34
C MET A 72 9.48 17.35 -24.71
N SER A 73 8.36 16.65 -24.59
CA SER A 73 7.15 17.15 -23.95
C SER A 73 6.68 16.19 -22.85
N TYR A 74 5.99 16.72 -21.84
CA TYR A 74 5.41 15.94 -20.75
C TYR A 74 3.90 15.87 -20.93
N GLU A 75 3.37 14.66 -20.99
CA GLU A 75 1.94 14.41 -21.13
C GLU A 75 1.41 13.58 -19.97
N ALA A 76 0.25 13.96 -19.45
CA ALA A 76 -0.44 13.19 -18.42
C ALA A 76 -1.24 12.07 -19.09
N VAL A 77 -0.83 10.83 -18.84
CA VAL A 77 -1.48 9.65 -19.40
C VAL A 77 -2.15 8.86 -18.27
N ASP A 78 -3.36 8.36 -18.52
CA ASP A 78 -4.08 7.51 -17.58
C ASP A 78 -3.33 6.21 -17.30
N VAL A 79 -3.32 5.80 -16.04
CA VAL A 79 -2.64 4.58 -15.60
C VAL A 79 -3.62 3.41 -15.60
N SER A 80 -3.21 2.29 -16.19
CA SER A 80 -4.00 1.06 -16.17
C SER A 80 -4.34 0.63 -14.72
N PRO A 81 -5.53 0.05 -14.48
CA PRO A 81 -5.92 -0.40 -13.13
C PRO A 81 -4.92 -1.38 -12.51
N LEU A 82 -4.32 -2.26 -13.32
CA LEU A 82 -3.30 -3.20 -12.85
C LEU A 82 -1.99 -2.50 -12.46
N ARG A 83 -1.55 -1.49 -13.22
CA ARG A 83 -0.34 -0.72 -12.88
C ARG A 83 -0.54 0.05 -11.58
N ARG A 84 -1.74 0.56 -11.30
CA ARG A 84 -2.06 1.21 -10.02
C ARG A 84 -1.91 0.25 -8.83
N VAL A 85 -2.43 -0.96 -8.95
CA VAL A 85 -2.29 -1.99 -7.90
C VAL A 85 -0.82 -2.37 -7.69
N ASN A 86 -0.08 -2.64 -8.77
CA ASN A 86 1.34 -3.00 -8.67
C ASN A 86 2.18 -1.87 -8.06
N GLN A 87 1.90 -0.62 -8.43
CA GLN A 87 2.57 0.55 -7.88
C GLN A 87 2.28 0.72 -6.39
N ALA A 88 1.01 0.57 -5.97
CA ALA A 88 0.64 0.72 -4.57
C ALA A 88 1.27 -0.36 -3.68
N ILE A 89 1.31 -1.62 -4.12
CA ILE A 89 2.03 -2.70 -3.41
C ILE A 89 3.52 -2.35 -3.28
N TYR A 90 4.12 -1.84 -4.36
CA TYR A 90 5.53 -1.46 -4.38
C TYR A 90 5.84 -0.31 -3.40
N LEU A 91 5.01 0.74 -3.38
CA LEU A 91 5.18 1.89 -2.50
C LEU A 91 5.07 1.48 -1.03
N ILE A 92 4.04 0.71 -0.65
CA ILE A 92 3.86 0.21 0.73
C ILE A 92 5.05 -0.63 1.17
N CYS A 93 5.49 -1.58 0.33
CA CYS A 93 6.64 -2.44 0.65
C CYS A 93 7.94 -1.64 0.79
N THR A 94 8.11 -0.59 -0.02
CA THR A 94 9.31 0.25 -0.02
C THR A 94 9.31 1.19 1.18
N GLY A 95 8.18 1.81 1.52
CA GLY A 95 8.00 2.63 2.73
C GLY A 95 8.27 1.82 4.01
N ALA A 96 7.60 0.68 4.17
CA ALA A 96 7.78 -0.20 5.33
C ALA A 96 9.24 -0.62 5.51
N ARG A 97 9.92 -0.93 4.40
CA ARG A 97 11.33 -1.31 4.42
C ARG A 97 12.24 -0.17 4.82
N ASN A 98 12.04 1.02 4.25
CA ASN A 98 12.87 2.19 4.56
C ASN A 98 12.70 2.60 6.03
N SER A 99 11.47 2.55 6.54
CA SER A 99 11.13 2.81 7.94
C SER A 99 11.73 1.79 8.92
N ALA A 100 11.89 0.53 8.50
CA ALA A 100 12.51 -0.52 9.29
C ALA A 100 14.05 -0.58 9.16
N PHE A 101 14.63 0.06 8.14
CA PHE A 101 16.07 -0.03 7.92
C PHE A 101 16.84 0.80 8.95
N ARG A 102 17.71 0.13 9.72
CA ARG A 102 18.48 0.74 10.84
C ARG A 102 17.56 1.33 11.93
N ASN A 103 16.38 0.75 12.12
CA ASN A 103 15.45 1.12 13.18
C ASN A 103 15.28 -0.03 14.19
N ILE A 104 14.84 0.30 15.40
CA ILE A 104 14.52 -0.66 16.47
C ILE A 104 13.19 -1.38 16.15
N LYS A 105 12.26 -0.67 15.51
CA LYS A 105 10.98 -1.23 15.05
C LYS A 105 11.22 -2.39 14.08
N SER A 106 10.46 -3.46 14.27
CA SER A 106 10.48 -4.62 13.38
C SER A 106 9.81 -4.29 12.03
N ILE A 107 10.19 -5.01 10.99
CA ILE A 107 9.56 -4.86 9.67
C ILE A 107 8.05 -5.14 9.70
N SER A 108 7.58 -6.00 10.61
CA SER A 108 6.17 -6.32 10.78
C SER A 108 5.37 -5.14 11.34
N GLU A 109 5.93 -4.43 12.32
CA GLU A 109 5.33 -3.22 12.89
C GLU A 109 5.32 -2.07 11.87
N CYS A 110 6.44 -1.84 11.17
CA CYS A 110 6.49 -0.82 10.12
C CYS A 110 5.52 -1.12 8.98
N LEU A 111 5.32 -2.40 8.62
CA LEU A 111 4.34 -2.79 7.61
C LEU A 111 2.90 -2.60 8.09
N ALA A 112 2.63 -2.82 9.39
CA ALA A 112 1.33 -2.51 9.99
C ALA A 112 1.04 -1.00 9.98
N ASP A 113 2.01 -0.18 10.37
CA ASP A 113 1.93 1.29 10.36
C ASP A 113 1.62 1.82 8.94
N GLU A 114 2.32 1.32 7.91
CA GLU A 114 2.08 1.71 6.51
C GLU A 114 0.68 1.33 6.01
N ILE A 115 0.19 0.14 6.36
CA ILE A 115 -1.16 -0.30 5.97
C ILE A 115 -2.24 0.56 6.64
N MET A 116 -2.06 0.89 7.92
CA MET A 116 -2.99 1.75 8.64
C MET A 116 -3.00 3.18 8.08
N ASN A 117 -1.81 3.73 7.79
CA ASN A 117 -1.67 5.07 7.21
C ASN A 117 -2.26 5.14 5.79
N ALA A 118 -1.99 4.13 4.95
CA ALA A 118 -2.55 4.04 3.59
C ALA A 118 -4.08 4.02 3.60
N ALA A 119 -4.68 3.42 4.62
CA ALA A 119 -6.12 3.27 4.75
C ALA A 119 -6.81 4.50 5.38
N ALA A 120 -6.08 5.35 6.10
CA ALA A 120 -6.60 6.61 6.63
C ALA A 120 -6.81 7.68 5.53
N GLY A 121 -6.11 7.56 4.40
CA GLY A 121 -6.12 8.56 3.33
C GLY A 121 -5.45 9.88 3.74
N PRO A 122 -5.22 10.80 2.79
CA PRO A 122 -4.87 12.19 3.11
C PRO A 122 -6.03 12.96 3.74
#